data_AF-A0A6A6D0S1-F1
#
_entry.id   AF-A0A6A6D0S1-F1
#
_cell.length_a   1.000
_cell.length_b   1.000
_cell.length_c   1.000
_cell.angle_alpha   90.00
_cell.angle_beta   90.00
_cell.angle_gamma   90.00
#
_symmetry.space_group_name_H-M   'P 1'
#
loop_
_entity.id
_entity.type
_entity.pdbx_description
1 polymer ?
#
loop_
_entity_poly.entity_id
_entity_poly.type
_entity_poly.pdbx_seq_one_letter_code
_entity_poly.pdbx_strand_id
1 'polypeptide(L)'
;MVAKTSRCLMCRARKIKCDQRWPRCGPCTKSKRECPGPPTTIKFLPPETSKPTSPATAIVLSQDNSGSVAPIQWTGQDEPLHPASTYTSSGESDFVLEDSSLMDIPSILSRPLNASPANLVATELVKTLQVEGAAHNPSFLGSFIKDVPSMLDHSPALTATVACALDACTKKELLPRTARKLDAKLYGKALAAIHNALESPAQRTCISTFLSVVLLGRLETVLATRQLARIPCWSVHAAGISALLRYRGVFDPSDDTVFHAVLENFGPIVAHHIVRDQDCFLAAPEWQDSLFPSSRKRKVAPVDDLLYRVFAQLAHLPTLLKYFRVFRRGRRQGDFARTMDLAALISMELRAIGSVMEKDILSNLDIGSVADEDVKAPVQLVYVLPGSDVVRLIAWHAVLSNIVDKVLIALVQMAEDGEVSERARTLEELRNHALSVSRRVWMLSEEARQKGLIQFYFYPGVLAATYDSAQSDAEREWIVDLLNDVQGGTWEENLWTHEAVRRVCLTLGGQLD
;
A
#
# COMPACT_ATOMS: atom_id res chain seq x y z
N MET A 1 -17.19 -13.37 -7.95
CA MET A 1 -16.61 -14.62 -8.52
C MET A 1 -17.73 -15.44 -9.10
N VAL A 2 -17.75 -15.70 -10.42
CA VAL A 2 -18.79 -16.56 -11.02
C VAL A 2 -18.08 -17.61 -11.87
N ALA A 3 -18.44 -18.89 -11.68
CA ALA A 3 -17.98 -19.95 -12.57
C ALA A 3 -18.47 -19.63 -13.99
N LYS A 4 -17.55 -19.35 -14.92
CA LYS A 4 -17.88 -18.92 -16.30
C LYS A 4 -18.79 -19.92 -17.03
N THR A 5 -18.90 -21.15 -16.52
CA THR A 5 -19.88 -22.13 -16.98
C THR A 5 -20.37 -22.96 -15.79
N SER A 6 -21.67 -23.18 -15.69
CA SER A 6 -22.27 -24.16 -14.76
C SER A 6 -22.17 -25.62 -15.24
N ARG A 7 -21.48 -25.87 -16.37
CA ARG A 7 -21.36 -27.20 -16.99
C ARG A 7 -20.21 -28.01 -16.38
N CYS A 8 -20.42 -29.31 -16.13
CA CYS A 8 -19.33 -30.22 -15.72
C CYS A 8 -18.25 -30.33 -16.80
N LEU A 9 -17.03 -30.72 -16.41
CA LEU A 9 -15.88 -30.81 -17.33
C LEU A 9 -16.13 -31.76 -18.51
N MET A 10 -16.85 -32.88 -18.27
CA MET A 10 -17.18 -33.86 -19.32
C MET A 10 -18.15 -33.31 -20.37
N CYS A 11 -19.22 -32.62 -19.95
CA CYS A 11 -20.13 -31.97 -20.88
C CYS A 11 -19.45 -30.83 -21.64
N ARG A 12 -18.53 -30.11 -20.97
CA ARG A 12 -17.76 -29.02 -21.58
C ARG A 12 -16.79 -29.54 -22.65
N ALA A 13 -16.02 -30.58 -22.38
CA ALA A 13 -15.11 -31.20 -23.34
C ALA A 13 -15.85 -31.71 -24.59
N ARG A 14 -17.05 -32.26 -24.37
CA ARG A 14 -17.93 -32.76 -25.43
C ARG A 14 -18.76 -31.69 -26.13
N LYS A 15 -18.65 -30.42 -25.71
CA LYS A 15 -19.45 -29.28 -26.21
C LYS A 15 -20.98 -29.50 -26.16
N ILE A 16 -21.48 -30.29 -25.20
CA ILE A 16 -22.91 -30.55 -25.00
C ILE A 16 -23.48 -29.72 -23.83
N LYS A 17 -24.81 -29.61 -23.75
CA LYS A 17 -25.51 -28.93 -22.64
C LYS A 17 -25.45 -29.80 -21.38
N CYS A 18 -25.12 -29.21 -20.24
CA CYS A 18 -25.16 -29.86 -18.93
C CYS A 18 -26.44 -29.44 -18.22
N ASP A 19 -27.17 -30.41 -17.66
CA ASP A 19 -28.40 -30.17 -16.89
C ASP A 19 -28.15 -29.86 -15.41
N GLN A 20 -26.88 -29.87 -14.98
CA GLN A 20 -26.42 -29.43 -13.65
C GLN A 20 -27.05 -30.22 -12.48
N ARG A 21 -27.58 -31.40 -12.73
CA ARG A 21 -28.02 -32.32 -11.67
C ARG A 21 -26.79 -32.95 -11.03
N TRP A 22 -26.66 -32.84 -9.71
CA TRP A 22 -25.53 -33.38 -8.94
C TRP A 22 -26.02 -34.54 -8.06
N PRO A 23 -25.19 -35.58 -7.79
CA PRO A 23 -23.75 -35.69 -8.03
C PRO A 23 -23.34 -36.05 -9.47
N ARG A 24 -24.28 -36.50 -10.33
CA ARG A 24 -24.04 -36.78 -11.76
C ARG A 24 -25.08 -36.12 -12.65
N CYS A 25 -24.61 -35.43 -13.69
CA CYS A 25 -25.48 -34.78 -14.67
C CYS A 25 -26.12 -35.82 -15.61
N GLY A 26 -27.35 -35.59 -16.06
CA GLY A 26 -28.11 -36.50 -16.91
C GLY A 26 -27.39 -36.91 -18.21
N PRO A 27 -26.70 -36.01 -18.93
CA PRO A 27 -25.90 -36.39 -20.10
C PRO A 27 -24.75 -37.34 -19.79
N CYS A 28 -24.07 -37.18 -18.64
CA CYS A 28 -23.02 -38.10 -18.22
C CYS A 28 -23.59 -39.45 -17.76
N THR A 29 -24.75 -39.44 -17.12
CA THR A 29 -25.51 -40.64 -16.73
C THR A 29 -25.90 -41.45 -17.97
N LYS A 30 -26.50 -40.82 -18.97
CA LYS A 30 -26.90 -41.47 -20.23
C LYS A 30 -25.70 -42.02 -21.01
N SER A 31 -24.58 -41.31 -21.01
CA SER A 31 -23.36 -41.80 -21.67
C SER A 31 -22.55 -42.79 -20.83
N LYS A 32 -23.03 -43.22 -19.65
CA LYS A 32 -22.33 -44.09 -18.70
C LYS A 32 -20.89 -43.64 -18.36
N ARG A 33 -20.65 -42.32 -18.34
CA ARG A 33 -19.34 -41.75 -17.98
C ARG A 33 -19.38 -41.14 -16.59
N GLU A 34 -18.24 -41.17 -15.91
CA GLU A 34 -18.07 -40.55 -14.61
C GLU A 34 -18.21 -39.02 -14.74
N CYS A 35 -19.06 -38.43 -13.92
CA CYS A 35 -19.30 -36.99 -13.93
C CYS A 35 -18.47 -36.36 -12.81
N PRO A 36 -17.51 -35.47 -13.10
CA PRO A 36 -16.64 -34.88 -12.08
C PRO A 36 -17.34 -33.81 -11.21
N GLY A 37 -18.67 -33.75 -11.24
CA GLY A 37 -19.43 -32.72 -10.53
C GLY A 37 -19.30 -31.30 -11.13
N PRO A 38 -19.72 -30.27 -10.38
CA PRO A 38 -19.62 -28.88 -10.81
C PRO A 38 -18.15 -28.45 -10.96
N PRO A 39 -17.82 -27.58 -11.93
CA PRO A 39 -16.44 -27.13 -12.15
C PRO A 39 -15.93 -26.35 -10.93
N THR A 40 -14.77 -26.75 -10.41
CA THR A 40 -14.10 -26.12 -9.24
C THR A 40 -13.22 -24.92 -9.62
N THR A 41 -13.02 -24.67 -10.91
CA THR A 41 -12.17 -23.59 -11.40
C THR A 41 -12.92 -22.25 -11.37
N ILE A 42 -12.62 -21.44 -10.36
CA ILE A 42 -13.07 -20.05 -10.26
C ILE A 42 -12.20 -19.20 -11.19
N LYS A 43 -12.82 -18.35 -12.02
CA LYS A 43 -12.11 -17.33 -12.79
C LYS A 43 -12.64 -15.96 -12.38
N PHE A 44 -11.73 -15.04 -12.08
CA PHE A 44 -12.07 -13.66 -11.77
C PHE A 44 -12.56 -12.99 -13.06
N LEU A 45 -13.79 -12.48 -13.03
CA LEU A 45 -14.39 -11.71 -14.11
C LEU A 45 -14.21 -10.23 -13.75
N PRO A 46 -13.83 -9.37 -14.71
CA PRO A 46 -13.94 -7.92 -14.52
C PRO A 46 -15.39 -7.56 -14.14
N PRO A 47 -15.62 -6.47 -13.39
CA PRO A 47 -16.97 -5.93 -13.24
C PRO A 47 -17.54 -5.68 -14.63
N GLU A 48 -18.77 -6.15 -14.88
CA GLU A 48 -19.46 -5.86 -16.12
C GLU A 48 -19.68 -4.35 -16.18
N THR A 49 -18.91 -3.65 -17.02
CA THR A 49 -19.33 -2.34 -17.49
C THR A 49 -20.54 -2.59 -18.37
N SER A 50 -21.71 -2.16 -17.91
CA SER A 50 -22.92 -2.15 -18.71
C SER A 50 -22.61 -1.39 -20.01
N LYS A 51 -22.59 -2.11 -21.13
CA LYS A 51 -22.55 -1.45 -22.44
C LYS A 51 -23.88 -0.70 -22.62
N PRO A 52 -23.84 0.57 -23.07
CA PRO A 52 -25.05 1.30 -23.38
C PRO A 52 -25.71 0.61 -24.57
N THR A 53 -26.94 0.16 -24.39
CA THR A 53 -27.70 -0.48 -25.47
C THR A 53 -28.59 0.58 -26.11
N SER A 54 -28.14 1.07 -27.27
CA SER A 54 -28.93 1.67 -28.36
C SER A 54 -29.40 3.14 -28.25
N PRO A 55 -29.74 3.79 -29.40
CA PRO A 55 -29.39 5.18 -29.67
C PRO A 55 -30.51 6.21 -29.46
N ALA A 56 -30.07 7.45 -29.27
CA ALA A 56 -30.74 8.72 -29.60
C ALA A 56 -32.22 8.90 -29.21
N THR A 57 -32.43 9.67 -28.15
CA THR A 57 -33.35 10.81 -28.25
C THR A 57 -32.73 11.99 -27.53
N ALA A 58 -32.39 13.02 -28.30
CA ALA A 58 -31.85 14.26 -27.80
C ALA A 58 -32.89 14.94 -26.90
N ILE A 59 -32.49 15.29 -25.68
CA ILE A 59 -33.07 16.42 -24.97
C ILE A 59 -31.90 17.37 -24.72
N VAL A 60 -31.83 18.37 -25.58
CA VAL A 60 -31.05 19.58 -25.38
C VAL A 60 -31.59 20.27 -24.12
N LEU A 61 -30.76 20.47 -23.11
CA LEU A 61 -31.00 21.50 -22.12
C LEU A 61 -29.82 22.46 -22.15
N SER A 62 -30.17 23.64 -22.63
CA SER A 62 -29.35 24.81 -22.90
C SER A 62 -28.60 25.27 -21.66
N GLN A 63 -27.39 25.79 -21.90
CA GLN A 63 -26.73 26.73 -21.02
C GLN A 63 -27.67 27.93 -20.80
N ASP A 64 -27.87 28.33 -19.55
CA ASP A 64 -28.20 29.71 -19.24
C ASP A 64 -27.45 30.17 -17.99
N ASN A 65 -26.95 31.39 -18.12
CA ASN A 65 -26.12 32.14 -17.20
C ASN A 65 -26.98 32.98 -16.25
N SER A 66 -26.47 33.24 -15.05
CA SER A 66 -26.86 34.28 -14.08
C SER A 66 -28.18 34.17 -13.29
N GLY A 67 -28.07 34.32 -11.97
CA GLY A 67 -29.08 35.03 -11.15
C GLY A 67 -29.78 34.29 -10.00
N SER A 68 -29.13 34.23 -8.83
CA SER A 68 -29.69 34.29 -7.45
C SER A 68 -30.70 33.23 -6.93
N VAL A 69 -30.74 33.13 -5.59
CA VAL A 69 -31.65 32.39 -4.67
C VAL A 69 -31.26 30.92 -4.41
N ALA A 70 -31.08 30.39 -3.19
CA ALA A 70 -30.96 30.84 -1.79
C ALA A 70 -30.31 29.68 -0.98
N PRO A 71 -29.75 29.90 0.23
CA PRO A 71 -29.04 28.87 0.98
C PRO A 71 -30.00 27.92 1.71
N ILE A 72 -29.75 26.61 1.60
CA ILE A 72 -30.43 25.60 2.42
C ILE A 72 -29.81 25.62 3.82
N GLN A 73 -30.58 26.13 4.77
CA GLN A 73 -30.31 26.14 6.20
C GLN A 73 -30.40 24.72 6.77
N TRP A 74 -29.33 24.25 7.40
CA TRP A 74 -29.33 23.02 8.20
C TRP A 74 -29.83 23.37 9.61
N THR A 75 -31.06 22.99 9.93
CA THR A 75 -31.60 23.08 11.29
C THR A 75 -31.10 21.88 12.09
N GLY A 76 -30.20 22.16 13.04
CA GLY A 76 -29.78 21.20 14.05
C GLY A 76 -30.94 20.82 14.96
N GLN A 77 -31.06 19.52 15.23
CA GLN A 77 -31.62 19.03 16.46
C GLN A 77 -30.60 18.10 17.10
N ASP A 78 -30.09 18.55 18.23
CA ASP A 78 -29.23 17.84 19.15
C ASP A 78 -29.96 16.60 19.71
N GLU A 79 -29.34 15.43 19.58
CA GLU A 79 -29.59 14.31 20.50
C GLU A 79 -28.24 13.72 20.97
N PRO A 80 -28.11 13.33 22.25
CA PRO A 80 -26.80 13.17 22.89
C PRO A 80 -26.05 11.91 22.47
N LEU A 81 -24.73 12.06 22.31
CA LEU A 81 -23.74 11.01 22.19
C LEU A 81 -23.79 10.05 23.40
N HIS A 82 -24.08 8.77 23.15
CA HIS A 82 -23.92 7.71 24.15
C HIS A 82 -22.44 7.30 24.29
N PRO A 83 -21.87 7.25 25.51
CA PRO A 83 -20.55 6.71 25.74
C PRO A 83 -20.55 5.17 25.65
N ALA A 84 -19.50 4.61 25.05
CA ALA A 84 -19.28 3.18 24.94
C ALA A 84 -19.11 2.53 26.33
N SER A 85 -20.00 1.59 26.69
CA SER A 85 -19.91 0.86 27.95
C SER A 85 -18.76 -0.13 27.96
N THR A 86 -17.85 0.04 28.92
CA THR A 86 -16.85 -0.96 29.33
C THR A 86 -17.54 -1.97 30.26
N TYR A 87 -17.60 -3.24 29.86
CA TYR A 87 -18.06 -4.32 30.74
C TYR A 87 -16.86 -4.93 31.47
N THR A 88 -16.73 -4.61 32.76
CA THR A 88 -15.94 -5.37 33.74
C THR A 88 -16.90 -6.25 34.54
N SER A 89 -16.63 -7.55 34.61
CA SER A 89 -17.36 -8.49 35.47
C SER A 89 -16.38 -9.18 36.40
N SER A 90 -16.31 -8.68 37.63
CA SER A 90 -15.76 -9.35 38.82
C SER A 90 -16.85 -10.22 39.46
N GLY A 91 -16.50 -11.46 39.79
CA GLY A 91 -17.33 -12.35 40.61
C GLY A 91 -16.45 -13.30 41.41
N GLU A 92 -16.37 -13.05 42.71
CA GLU A 92 -15.70 -13.86 43.73
C GLU A 92 -16.57 -15.06 44.18
N SER A 93 -15.92 -16.15 44.60
CA SER A 93 -16.30 -16.86 45.84
C SER A 93 -15.21 -17.86 46.27
N ASP A 94 -14.79 -17.75 47.54
CA ASP A 94 -13.87 -18.59 48.31
C ASP A 94 -14.39 -20.04 48.57
N PHE A 95 -13.48 -21.02 48.79
CA PHE A 95 -13.08 -21.56 50.13
C PHE A 95 -12.51 -23.02 50.13
N VAL A 96 -11.45 -23.19 50.95
CA VAL A 96 -10.91 -24.37 51.69
C VAL A 96 -9.93 -25.39 51.03
N LEU A 97 -8.93 -25.73 51.86
CA LEU A 97 -7.64 -26.40 51.73
C LEU A 97 -7.64 -27.94 51.94
N GLU A 98 -6.47 -28.53 51.64
CA GLU A 98 -5.84 -29.78 52.19
C GLU A 98 -6.41 -31.14 51.70
N ASP A 99 -5.65 -32.22 51.46
CA ASP A 99 -4.25 -32.60 51.68
C ASP A 99 -3.88 -33.78 50.70
N SER A 100 -2.59 -34.02 50.60
CA SER A 100 -1.77 -34.96 49.82
C SER A 100 -2.16 -36.45 49.85
N SER A 101 -2.14 -37.10 48.67
CA SER A 101 -1.49 -38.42 48.51
C SER A 101 -1.28 -38.82 47.03
N LEU A 102 0.00 -38.94 46.70
CA LEU A 102 0.68 -39.76 45.68
C LEU A 102 -0.11 -40.56 44.63
N MET A 103 0.29 -40.28 43.37
CA MET A 103 0.46 -41.20 42.25
C MET A 103 -0.80 -41.81 41.63
N ASP A 104 -1.38 -41.04 40.71
CA ASP A 104 -1.67 -41.54 39.36
C ASP A 104 -1.31 -40.40 38.39
N ILE A 105 -0.74 -40.72 37.23
CA ILE A 105 -0.57 -39.77 36.11
C ILE A 105 -1.75 -40.02 35.18
N PRO A 106 -2.87 -39.27 35.25
CA PRO A 106 -3.93 -39.38 34.26
C PRO A 106 -3.59 -38.39 33.16
N SER A 107 -2.96 -38.89 32.10
CA SER A 107 -3.20 -38.46 30.71
C SER A 107 -3.72 -37.02 30.51
N ILE A 108 -2.91 -35.99 30.84
CA ILE A 108 -3.26 -34.58 30.54
C ILE A 108 -3.17 -34.29 29.02
N LEU A 109 -2.67 -35.23 28.21
CA LEU A 109 -2.59 -35.12 26.75
C LEU A 109 -3.90 -35.48 25.99
N SER A 110 -5.07 -35.34 26.61
CA SER A 110 -6.33 -35.63 25.91
C SER A 110 -7.49 -34.72 26.31
N ARG A 111 -7.23 -33.41 26.45
CA ARG A 111 -8.25 -32.41 26.18
C ARG A 111 -7.81 -31.64 24.93
N PRO A 112 -8.44 -31.84 23.75
CA PRO A 112 -8.22 -30.89 22.68
C PRO A 112 -8.71 -29.55 23.22
N LEU A 113 -7.82 -28.57 23.37
CA LEU A 113 -8.25 -27.18 23.27
C LEU A 113 -9.07 -27.15 21.97
N ASN A 114 -10.36 -26.82 22.07
CA ASN A 114 -11.16 -26.54 20.89
C ASN A 114 -10.54 -25.31 20.23
N ALA A 115 -9.48 -25.51 19.45
CA ALA A 115 -8.72 -24.45 18.85
C ALA A 115 -9.63 -23.83 17.79
N SER A 116 -10.19 -22.66 18.12
CA SER A 116 -10.92 -21.87 17.15
C SER A 116 -10.01 -21.65 15.92
N PRO A 117 -10.57 -21.54 14.70
CA PRO A 117 -9.76 -21.18 13.54
C PRO A 117 -8.93 -19.90 13.76
N ALA A 118 -9.45 -18.95 14.52
CA ALA A 118 -8.74 -17.73 14.90
C ALA A 118 -7.53 -17.99 15.80
N ASN A 119 -7.65 -18.85 16.82
CA ASN A 119 -6.52 -19.23 17.68
C ASN A 119 -5.41 -19.95 16.92
N LEU A 120 -5.76 -20.80 15.95
CA LEU A 120 -4.77 -21.46 15.09
C LEU A 120 -4.02 -20.45 14.21
N VAL A 121 -4.75 -19.50 13.60
CA VAL A 121 -4.16 -18.45 12.77
C VAL A 121 -3.31 -17.49 13.61
N ALA A 122 -3.76 -17.13 14.81
CA ALA A 122 -3.02 -16.29 15.75
C ALA A 122 -1.70 -16.96 16.15
N THR A 123 -1.76 -18.25 16.51
CA THR A 123 -0.57 -19.03 16.88
C THR A 123 0.42 -19.10 15.73
N GLU A 124 -0.06 -19.35 14.50
CA GLU A 124 0.82 -19.41 13.32
C GLU A 124 1.41 -18.04 12.96
N LEU A 125 0.63 -16.97 13.12
CA LEU A 125 1.12 -15.60 12.94
C LEU A 125 2.22 -15.28 13.95
N VAL A 126 2.00 -15.54 15.23
CA VAL A 126 2.99 -15.30 16.28
C VAL A 126 4.26 -16.11 16.02
N LYS A 127 4.14 -17.39 15.65
CA LYS A 127 5.30 -18.21 15.25
C LYS A 127 6.06 -17.58 14.09
N THR A 128 5.36 -17.14 13.04
CA THR A 128 5.96 -16.49 11.87
C THR A 128 6.69 -15.21 12.26
N LEU A 129 6.18 -14.45 13.24
CA LEU A 129 6.78 -13.21 13.74
C LEU A 129 7.97 -13.45 14.70
N GLN A 130 8.00 -14.60 15.37
CA GLN A 130 9.00 -14.97 16.38
C GLN A 130 10.15 -15.83 15.84
N VAL A 131 10.16 -16.21 14.55
CA VAL A 131 11.30 -16.95 13.99
C VAL A 131 12.56 -16.09 14.10
N GLU A 132 13.43 -16.43 15.06
CA GLU A 132 14.68 -15.75 15.34
C GLU A 132 15.62 -15.81 14.13
N GLY A 133 16.06 -14.62 13.68
CA GLY A 133 16.80 -14.42 12.44
C GLY A 133 16.19 -13.23 11.70
N ALA A 134 16.66 -12.02 12.01
CA ALA A 134 16.12 -10.70 11.64
C ALA A 134 15.88 -10.43 10.13
N ALA A 135 16.10 -11.40 9.24
CA ALA A 135 15.99 -11.29 7.80
C ALA A 135 14.70 -11.88 7.20
N HIS A 136 13.74 -12.41 7.99
CA HIS A 136 12.60 -13.15 7.44
C HIS A 136 11.20 -12.75 7.93
N ASN A 137 11.07 -11.75 8.81
CA ASN A 137 9.75 -11.19 9.08
C ASN A 137 9.19 -10.61 7.77
N PRO A 138 8.01 -11.05 7.30
CA PRO A 138 7.43 -10.52 6.07
C PRO A 138 7.05 -9.05 6.29
N SER A 139 7.98 -8.13 6.01
CA SER A 139 7.83 -6.70 6.22
C SER A 139 6.60 -6.13 5.51
N PHE A 140 6.15 -6.81 4.45
CA PHE A 140 4.92 -6.48 3.74
C PHE A 140 3.65 -6.58 4.63
N LEU A 141 3.65 -7.31 5.75
CA LEU A 141 2.50 -7.34 6.67
C LEU A 141 2.32 -6.01 7.44
N GLY A 142 3.35 -5.16 7.50
CA GLY A 142 3.31 -3.84 8.13
C GLY A 142 3.53 -3.87 9.64
N SER A 143 3.89 -2.71 10.19
CA SER A 143 4.24 -2.53 11.62
C SER A 143 3.07 -2.77 12.58
N PHE A 144 1.83 -2.60 12.13
CA PHE A 144 0.61 -2.88 12.91
C PHE A 144 0.37 -4.38 13.16
N ILE A 145 1.11 -5.28 12.49
CA ILE A 145 0.88 -6.73 12.57
C ILE A 145 1.05 -7.30 13.98
N LYS A 146 1.79 -6.61 14.85
CA LYS A 146 2.02 -6.99 16.26
C LYS A 146 0.73 -7.02 17.09
N ASP A 147 -0.25 -6.18 16.75
CA ASP A 147 -1.51 -6.04 17.51
C ASP A 147 -2.59 -7.01 16.98
N VAL A 148 -2.44 -7.48 15.73
CA VAL A 148 -3.40 -8.29 15.00
C VAL A 148 -3.77 -9.62 15.68
N PRO A 149 -2.86 -10.41 16.30
CA PRO A 149 -3.21 -11.68 16.94
C PRO A 149 -4.36 -11.54 17.95
N SER A 150 -4.37 -10.46 18.73
CA SER A 150 -5.40 -10.20 19.75
C SER A 150 -6.78 -9.89 19.18
N MET A 151 -6.86 -9.55 17.89
CA MET A 151 -8.08 -9.11 17.22
C MET A 151 -8.79 -10.23 16.44
N LEU A 152 -8.13 -11.39 16.26
CA LEU A 152 -8.59 -12.43 15.34
C LEU A 152 -9.89 -13.10 15.79
N ASP A 153 -10.02 -13.41 17.07
CA ASP A 153 -11.20 -14.10 17.63
C ASP A 153 -12.51 -13.32 17.40
N HIS A 154 -12.42 -11.99 17.28
CA HIS A 154 -13.57 -11.11 17.09
C HIS A 154 -13.77 -10.67 15.64
N SER A 155 -12.95 -11.12 14.70
CA SER A 155 -13.02 -10.72 13.31
C SER A 155 -12.79 -11.88 12.34
N PRO A 156 -13.87 -12.47 11.80
CA PRO A 156 -13.77 -13.47 10.74
C PRO A 156 -13.06 -12.92 9.49
N ALA A 157 -13.27 -11.64 9.17
CA ALA A 157 -12.62 -10.98 8.04
C ALA A 157 -11.10 -10.91 8.22
N LEU A 158 -10.64 -10.47 9.40
CA LEU A 158 -9.21 -10.35 9.68
C LEU A 158 -8.56 -11.73 9.77
N THR A 159 -9.21 -12.68 10.44
CA THR A 159 -8.76 -14.08 10.53
C THR A 159 -8.59 -14.70 9.15
N ALA A 160 -9.58 -14.58 8.26
CA ALA A 160 -9.50 -15.13 6.91
C ALA A 160 -8.39 -14.46 6.08
N THR A 161 -8.18 -13.16 6.26
CA THR A 161 -7.14 -12.40 5.56
C THR A 161 -5.75 -12.79 6.03
N VAL A 162 -5.51 -12.88 7.35
CA VAL A 162 -4.23 -13.34 7.92
C VAL A 162 -3.94 -14.78 7.51
N ALA A 163 -4.93 -15.67 7.54
CA ALA A 163 -4.75 -17.05 7.07
C ALA A 163 -4.31 -17.10 5.60
N CYS A 164 -4.91 -16.26 4.75
CA CYS A 164 -4.52 -16.14 3.34
C CYS A 164 -3.08 -15.59 3.19
N ALA A 165 -2.69 -14.63 4.03
CA ALA A 165 -1.35 -14.06 4.03
C ALA A 165 -0.29 -15.10 4.43
N LEU A 166 -0.55 -15.83 5.52
CA LEU A 166 0.34 -16.88 6.02
C LEU A 166 0.48 -18.03 5.01
N ASP A 167 -0.58 -18.46 4.34
CA ASP A 167 -0.48 -19.45 3.24
C ASP A 167 0.46 -18.97 2.13
N ALA A 168 0.39 -17.69 1.78
CA ALA A 168 1.27 -17.13 0.76
C ALA A 168 2.75 -17.11 1.21
N CYS A 169 3.00 -16.89 2.50
CA CYS A 169 4.33 -16.90 3.09
C CYS A 169 4.92 -18.32 3.29
N THR A 170 4.08 -19.30 3.65
CA THR A 170 4.48 -20.67 4.05
C THR A 170 4.82 -21.59 2.88
N LYS A 171 4.66 -21.16 1.63
CA LYS A 171 5.08 -21.95 0.45
C LYS A 171 6.60 -22.16 0.51
N LYS A 172 6.95 -23.38 0.96
CA LYS A 172 8.27 -23.86 1.40
C LYS A 172 9.44 -23.22 0.65
N GLU A 173 10.53 -23.00 1.37
CA GLU A 173 11.86 -22.61 0.86
C GLU A 173 12.34 -23.45 -0.34
N LEU A 174 11.82 -24.68 -0.48
CA LEU A 174 12.08 -25.61 -1.58
C LEU A 174 11.47 -25.19 -2.92
N LEU A 175 10.42 -24.35 -2.92
CA LEU A 175 9.87 -23.82 -4.16
C LEU A 175 10.59 -22.51 -4.51
N PRO A 176 11.11 -22.37 -5.74
CA PRO A 176 11.56 -21.08 -6.23
C PRO A 176 10.48 -20.03 -5.97
N ARG A 177 10.88 -18.84 -5.52
CA ARG A 177 9.98 -17.72 -5.19
C ARG A 177 9.03 -17.38 -6.37
N THR A 178 9.44 -17.66 -7.62
CA THR A 178 8.67 -17.55 -8.87
C THR A 178 7.43 -18.46 -8.94
N ALA A 179 7.39 -19.54 -8.15
CA ALA A 179 6.31 -20.52 -8.12
C ALA A 179 5.24 -20.23 -7.05
N ARG A 180 5.42 -19.21 -6.19
CA ARG A 180 4.43 -18.82 -5.19
C ARG A 180 3.25 -18.14 -5.85
N LYS A 181 2.05 -18.72 -5.71
CA LYS A 181 0.78 -18.14 -6.18
C LYS A 181 -0.18 -18.00 -5.02
N LEU A 182 -0.99 -16.94 -5.01
CA LEU A 182 -2.05 -16.80 -4.02
C LEU A 182 -3.06 -17.95 -4.15
N ASP A 183 -3.44 -18.59 -3.03
CA ASP A 183 -4.50 -19.61 -3.07
C ASP A 183 -5.85 -18.94 -3.34
N ALA A 184 -6.45 -19.23 -4.49
CA ALA A 184 -7.70 -18.61 -4.92
C ALA A 184 -8.88 -18.90 -3.97
N LYS A 185 -8.87 -20.03 -3.26
CA LYS A 185 -9.93 -20.36 -2.29
C LYS A 185 -9.75 -19.55 -1.01
N LEU A 186 -8.53 -19.44 -0.49
CA LEU A 186 -8.26 -18.64 0.71
C LEU A 186 -8.50 -17.14 0.45
N TYR A 187 -8.02 -16.63 -0.68
CA TYR A 187 -8.30 -15.25 -1.10
C TYR A 187 -9.80 -15.01 -1.26
N GLY A 188 -10.51 -15.94 -1.92
CA GLY A 188 -11.95 -15.84 -2.08
C GLY A 188 -12.72 -15.84 -0.76
N LYS A 189 -12.27 -16.61 0.24
CA LYS A 189 -12.82 -16.60 1.60
C LYS A 189 -12.55 -15.27 2.31
N ALA A 190 -11.33 -14.74 2.22
CA ALA A 190 -10.98 -13.45 2.80
C ALA A 190 -11.85 -12.32 2.21
N LEU A 191 -11.98 -12.27 0.89
CA LEU A 191 -12.80 -11.28 0.20
C LEU A 191 -14.28 -11.39 0.58
N ALA A 192 -14.84 -12.60 0.66
CA ALA A 192 -16.22 -12.81 1.08
C ALA A 192 -16.44 -12.39 2.55
N ALA A 193 -15.49 -12.66 3.44
CA ALA A 193 -15.58 -12.27 4.85
C ALA A 193 -15.48 -10.75 5.02
N ILE A 194 -14.59 -10.08 4.27
CA ILE A 194 -14.52 -8.61 4.22
C ILE A 194 -15.84 -8.03 3.71
N HIS A 195 -16.40 -8.57 2.63
CA HIS A 195 -17.68 -8.09 2.11
C HIS A 195 -18.79 -8.18 3.16
N ASN A 196 -18.92 -9.32 3.85
CA ASN A 196 -19.90 -9.47 4.92
C ASN A 196 -19.69 -8.48 6.08
N ALA A 197 -18.43 -8.19 6.43
CA ALA A 197 -18.11 -7.20 7.46
C ALA A 197 -18.48 -5.78 7.04
N LEU A 198 -18.33 -5.44 5.75
CA LEU A 198 -18.69 -4.13 5.20
C LEU A 198 -20.21 -3.92 5.09
N GLU A 199 -20.98 -4.98 4.87
CA GLU A 199 -22.45 -4.93 4.87
C GLU A 199 -23.04 -4.77 6.28
N SER A 200 -22.31 -5.20 7.32
CA SER A 200 -22.75 -5.08 8.71
C SER A 200 -22.49 -3.67 9.27
N PRO A 201 -23.53 -2.92 9.72
CA PRO A 201 -23.34 -1.60 10.33
C PRO A 201 -22.40 -1.62 11.54
N ALA A 202 -22.40 -2.70 12.31
CA ALA A 202 -21.56 -2.86 13.49
C ALA A 202 -20.09 -3.15 13.16
N GLN A 203 -19.79 -3.75 12.01
CA GLN A 203 -18.42 -4.17 11.66
C GLN A 203 -17.76 -3.29 10.62
N ARG A 204 -18.53 -2.57 9.80
CA ARG A 204 -18.00 -1.78 8.67
C ARG A 204 -17.02 -0.68 9.08
N THR A 205 -17.15 -0.15 10.29
CA THR A 205 -16.24 0.87 10.85
C THR A 205 -15.16 0.27 11.74
N CYS A 206 -15.21 -1.02 12.08
CA CYS A 206 -14.25 -1.63 12.99
C CYS A 206 -12.83 -1.61 12.41
N ILE A 207 -11.85 -1.41 13.30
CA ILE A 207 -10.43 -1.43 12.93
C ILE A 207 -10.03 -2.78 12.31
N SER A 208 -10.56 -3.89 12.80
CA SER A 208 -10.28 -5.22 12.22
C SER A 208 -10.70 -5.33 10.75
N THR A 209 -11.83 -4.73 10.37
CA THR A 209 -12.29 -4.65 8.97
C THR A 209 -11.36 -3.79 8.13
N PHE A 210 -10.94 -2.62 8.65
CA PHE A 210 -9.96 -1.76 7.99
C PHE A 210 -8.63 -2.48 7.75
N LEU A 211 -8.08 -3.12 8.79
CA LEU A 211 -6.84 -3.90 8.68
C LEU A 211 -6.97 -5.07 7.70
N SER A 212 -8.14 -5.69 7.60
CA SER A 212 -8.40 -6.75 6.61
C SER A 212 -8.27 -6.23 5.18
N VAL A 213 -8.84 -5.05 4.88
CA VAL A 213 -8.74 -4.43 3.56
C VAL A 213 -7.30 -3.99 3.26
N VAL A 214 -6.62 -3.40 4.25
CA VAL A 214 -5.21 -3.01 4.14
C VAL A 214 -4.32 -4.22 3.82
N LEU A 215 -4.42 -5.30 4.60
CA LEU A 215 -3.61 -6.50 4.40
C LEU A 215 -3.90 -7.16 3.05
N LEU A 216 -5.17 -7.21 2.63
CA LEU A 216 -5.54 -7.79 1.35
C LEU A 216 -4.99 -6.97 0.18
N GLY A 217 -5.07 -5.64 0.23
CA GLY A 217 -4.49 -4.76 -0.79
C GLY A 217 -2.96 -4.90 -0.90
N ARG A 218 -2.29 -5.11 0.23
CA ARG A 218 -0.84 -5.41 0.27
C ARG A 218 -0.51 -6.76 -0.35
N LEU A 219 -1.26 -7.81 0.00
CA LEU A 219 -1.11 -9.12 -0.62
C LEU A 219 -1.26 -9.04 -2.12
N GLU A 220 -2.20 -8.25 -2.63
CA GLU A 220 -2.38 -8.12 -4.07
C GLU A 220 -1.24 -7.37 -4.75
N THR A 221 -0.76 -6.30 -4.13
CA THR A 221 0.40 -5.53 -4.62
C THR A 221 1.64 -6.40 -4.68
N VAL A 222 1.81 -7.27 -3.68
CA VAL A 222 3.00 -8.11 -3.53
C VAL A 222 2.81 -9.49 -4.12
N LEU A 223 1.66 -9.94 -4.64
CA LEU A 223 1.52 -11.34 -5.11
C LEU A 223 0.59 -11.51 -6.32
N ALA A 224 -0.12 -10.47 -6.74
CA ALA A 224 -1.24 -10.62 -7.68
C ALA A 224 -1.21 -9.66 -8.88
N THR A 225 -0.07 -9.01 -9.16
CA THR A 225 0.09 -7.93 -10.18
C THR A 225 -0.39 -8.26 -11.59
N ARG A 226 -0.69 -9.53 -11.92
CA ARG A 226 -1.25 -9.92 -13.23
C ARG A 226 -2.44 -10.86 -13.24
N GLN A 227 -2.78 -11.48 -12.12
CA GLN A 227 -3.75 -12.58 -12.15
C GLN A 227 -5.21 -12.10 -12.05
N LEU A 228 -5.46 -10.85 -11.61
CA LEU A 228 -6.82 -10.46 -11.17
C LEU A 228 -7.51 -9.29 -11.90
N ALA A 229 -6.84 -8.34 -12.58
CA ALA A 229 -7.57 -7.31 -13.34
C ALA A 229 -6.73 -6.54 -14.37
N ARG A 230 -7.42 -6.00 -15.39
CA ARG A 230 -6.91 -4.96 -16.33
C ARG A 230 -6.92 -3.53 -15.74
N ILE A 231 -7.29 -3.40 -14.46
CA ILE A 231 -7.20 -2.18 -13.66
C ILE A 231 -6.07 -2.42 -12.66
N PRO A 232 -5.15 -1.47 -12.40
CA PRO A 232 -4.14 -1.65 -11.37
C PRO A 232 -4.85 -1.89 -10.04
N CYS A 233 -4.85 -3.13 -9.51
CA CYS A 233 -5.74 -3.49 -8.39
C CYS A 233 -5.41 -2.71 -7.11
N TRP A 234 -4.17 -2.21 -7.00
CA TRP A 234 -3.74 -1.27 -5.98
C TRP A 234 -4.61 0.00 -5.95
N SER A 235 -5.08 0.49 -7.10
CA SER A 235 -5.87 1.72 -7.18
C SER A 235 -7.29 1.56 -6.62
N VAL A 236 -7.86 0.35 -6.71
CA VAL A 236 -9.17 0.01 -6.16
C VAL A 236 -9.07 -0.15 -4.64
N HIS A 237 -8.03 -0.84 -4.16
CA HIS A 237 -7.78 -0.95 -2.71
C HIS A 237 -7.45 0.40 -2.09
N ALA A 238 -6.61 1.22 -2.71
CA ALA A 238 -6.33 2.57 -2.23
C ALA A 238 -7.59 3.42 -2.15
N ALA A 239 -8.51 3.29 -3.12
CA ALA A 239 -9.82 3.95 -3.07
C ALA A 239 -10.66 3.45 -1.89
N GLY A 240 -10.74 2.13 -1.70
CA GLY A 240 -11.49 1.50 -0.60
C GLY A 240 -10.94 1.88 0.77
N ILE A 241 -9.62 1.82 0.95
CA ILE A 241 -8.90 2.24 2.16
C ILE A 241 -9.18 3.72 2.45
N SER A 242 -9.08 4.59 1.43
CA SER A 242 -9.39 6.02 1.57
C SER A 242 -10.85 6.24 2.02
N ALA A 243 -11.80 5.53 1.39
CA ALA A 243 -13.22 5.65 1.72
C ALA A 243 -13.52 5.17 3.15
N LEU A 244 -12.94 4.02 3.56
CA LEU A 244 -13.11 3.48 4.91
C LEU A 244 -12.50 4.39 5.97
N LEU A 245 -11.30 4.92 5.72
CA LEU A 245 -10.64 5.82 6.65
C LEU A 245 -11.45 7.11 6.82
N ARG A 246 -11.92 7.71 5.73
CA ARG A 246 -12.80 8.89 5.77
C ARG A 246 -14.14 8.61 6.47
N TYR A 247 -14.72 7.43 6.26
CA TYR A 247 -15.98 7.04 6.89
C TYR A 247 -15.82 6.77 8.39
N ARG A 248 -14.68 6.21 8.82
CA ARG A 248 -14.34 6.02 10.24
C ARG A 248 -14.02 7.35 10.93
N GLY A 249 -13.55 8.34 10.18
CA GLY A 249 -13.18 9.66 10.67
C GLY A 249 -11.74 9.71 11.17
N VAL A 250 -11.34 10.91 11.61
CA VAL A 250 -10.02 11.15 12.20
C VAL A 250 -9.87 10.27 13.44
N PHE A 251 -8.76 9.53 13.52
CA PHE A 251 -8.49 8.62 14.62
C PHE A 251 -7.76 9.33 15.77
N ASP A 252 -7.78 8.74 16.96
CA ASP A 252 -7.05 9.26 18.10
C ASP A 252 -5.52 9.10 17.86
N PRO A 253 -4.71 10.16 18.01
CA PRO A 253 -3.24 10.05 17.86
C PRO A 253 -2.57 8.99 18.74
N SER A 254 -3.24 8.51 19.79
CA SER A 254 -2.76 7.43 20.67
C SER A 254 -3.06 6.02 20.18
N ASP A 255 -3.88 5.86 19.13
CA ASP A 255 -4.16 4.58 18.49
C ASP A 255 -3.01 4.20 17.55
N ASP A 256 -1.95 3.60 18.13
CA ASP A 256 -0.75 3.19 17.41
C ASP A 256 -1.08 2.23 16.24
N THR A 257 -2.07 1.35 16.40
CA THR A 257 -2.44 0.36 15.38
C THR A 257 -3.02 1.04 14.15
N VAL A 258 -3.98 1.96 14.33
CA VAL A 258 -4.53 2.76 13.22
C VAL A 258 -3.44 3.64 12.63
N PHE A 259 -2.67 4.34 13.46
CA PHE A 259 -1.58 5.21 13.02
C PHE A 259 -0.63 4.48 12.06
N HIS A 260 -0.11 3.33 12.47
CA HIS A 260 0.77 2.52 11.64
C HIS A 260 0.07 2.00 10.39
N ALA A 261 -1.18 1.54 10.49
CA ALA A 261 -1.92 1.09 9.31
C ALA A 261 -2.15 2.21 8.27
N VAL A 262 -2.38 3.45 8.70
CA VAL A 262 -2.46 4.62 7.81
C VAL A 262 -1.10 4.94 7.21
N LEU A 263 -0.04 4.99 8.04
CA LEU A 263 1.33 5.24 7.61
C LEU A 263 1.81 4.25 6.53
N GLU A 264 1.49 2.97 6.71
CA GLU A 264 1.79 1.88 5.79
C GLU A 264 1.02 1.97 4.44
N ASN A 265 -0.04 2.79 4.36
CA ASN A 265 -0.84 3.00 3.15
C ASN A 265 -0.78 4.44 2.61
N PHE A 266 0.06 5.28 3.20
CA PHE A 266 0.18 6.69 2.82
C PHE A 266 0.51 6.87 1.33
N GLY A 267 1.52 6.12 0.85
CA GLY A 267 1.91 6.08 -0.55
C GLY A 267 0.76 5.72 -1.51
N PRO A 268 0.12 4.54 -1.36
CA PRO A 268 -1.05 4.17 -2.16
C PRO A 268 -2.20 5.18 -2.13
N ILE A 269 -2.51 5.77 -0.96
CA ILE A 269 -3.56 6.80 -0.83
C ILE A 269 -3.17 8.04 -1.64
N VAL A 270 -1.95 8.56 -1.48
CA VAL A 270 -1.45 9.73 -2.22
C VAL A 270 -1.46 9.45 -3.72
N ALA A 271 -0.94 8.30 -4.15
CA ALA A 271 -0.92 7.89 -5.56
C ALA A 271 -2.33 7.82 -6.17
N HIS A 272 -3.32 7.30 -5.44
CA HIS A 272 -4.72 7.30 -5.88
C HIS A 272 -5.24 8.71 -6.15
N HIS A 273 -4.98 9.67 -5.25
CA HIS A 273 -5.43 11.05 -5.40
C HIS A 273 -4.70 11.78 -6.53
N ILE A 274 -3.41 11.49 -6.78
CA ILE A 274 -2.68 12.03 -7.95
C ILE A 274 -3.36 11.61 -9.25
N VAL A 275 -3.66 10.32 -9.41
CA VAL A 275 -4.28 9.75 -10.62
C VAL A 275 -5.71 10.27 -10.82
N ARG A 276 -6.44 10.53 -9.73
CA ARG A 276 -7.80 11.08 -9.76
C ARG A 276 -7.85 12.60 -9.92
N ASP A 277 -6.70 13.28 -9.93
CA ASP A 277 -6.60 14.74 -9.95
C ASP A 277 -7.36 15.41 -8.77
N GLN A 278 -7.25 14.80 -7.60
CA GLN A 278 -7.91 15.21 -6.36
C GLN A 278 -6.90 15.60 -5.28
N ASP A 279 -7.32 16.47 -4.37
CA ASP A 279 -6.55 16.80 -3.17
C ASP A 279 -6.58 15.62 -2.18
N CYS A 280 -5.47 15.39 -1.47
CA CYS A 280 -5.41 14.32 -0.48
C CYS A 280 -6.08 14.76 0.82
N PHE A 281 -7.08 14.02 1.29
CA PHE A 281 -7.72 14.33 2.58
C PHE A 281 -6.75 14.27 3.76
N LEU A 282 -5.66 13.49 3.66
CA LEU A 282 -4.63 13.43 4.70
C LEU A 282 -3.87 14.77 4.86
N ALA A 283 -3.97 15.69 3.89
CA ALA A 283 -3.38 17.03 3.98
C ALA A 283 -4.22 18.02 4.80
N ALA A 284 -5.46 17.67 5.14
CA ALA A 284 -6.33 18.54 5.92
C ALA A 284 -5.83 18.66 7.38
N PRO A 285 -5.97 19.83 8.03
CA PRO A 285 -5.43 20.08 9.36
C PRO A 285 -5.83 19.03 10.40
N GLU A 286 -7.11 18.63 10.41
CA GLU A 286 -7.62 17.63 11.35
C GLU A 286 -6.94 16.26 11.23
N TRP A 287 -6.47 15.89 10.02
CA TRP A 287 -5.71 14.67 9.80
C TRP A 287 -4.23 14.84 10.16
N GLN A 288 -3.64 16.00 9.83
CA GLN A 288 -2.26 16.34 10.17
C GLN A 288 -2.05 16.40 11.67
N ASP A 289 -2.98 16.98 12.43
CA ASP A 289 -2.92 17.06 13.89
C ASP A 289 -2.99 15.69 14.55
N SER A 290 -3.74 14.75 13.96
CA SER A 290 -3.84 13.37 14.44
C SER A 290 -2.61 12.54 14.08
N LEU A 291 -2.11 12.65 12.85
CA LEU A 291 -0.95 11.91 12.37
C LEU A 291 0.36 12.45 12.99
N PHE A 292 0.50 13.77 13.07
CA PHE A 292 1.75 14.45 13.39
C PHE A 292 1.53 15.55 14.44
N PRO A 293 1.01 15.22 15.64
CA PRO A 293 0.69 16.22 16.64
C PRO A 293 1.95 16.96 17.09
N SER A 294 1.88 18.30 17.13
CA SER A 294 3.00 19.16 17.56
C SER A 294 3.43 18.92 19.02
N SER A 295 2.58 18.25 19.82
CA SER A 295 2.79 17.96 21.23
C SER A 295 2.70 16.46 21.51
N ARG A 296 3.54 15.64 20.84
CA ARG A 296 3.61 14.21 21.18
C ARG A 296 4.08 14.03 22.62
N LYS A 297 3.19 13.50 23.46
CA LYS A 297 3.51 13.12 24.85
C LYS A 297 4.54 11.99 24.94
N ARG A 298 4.70 11.19 23.88
CA ARG A 298 5.62 10.05 23.82
C ARG A 298 6.89 10.44 23.06
N LYS A 299 8.06 10.06 23.59
CA LYS A 299 9.35 10.22 22.90
C LYS A 299 9.31 9.45 21.58
N VAL A 300 9.49 10.15 20.47
CA VAL A 300 9.62 9.56 19.12
C VAL A 300 11.10 9.42 18.80
N ALA A 301 11.50 8.34 18.14
CA ALA A 301 12.86 8.19 17.68
C ALA A 301 13.19 9.27 16.63
N PRO A 302 14.43 9.81 16.59
CA PRO A 302 14.78 10.87 15.63
C PRO A 302 14.47 10.53 14.17
N VAL A 303 14.67 9.26 13.77
CA VAL A 303 14.37 8.77 12.41
C VAL A 303 12.87 8.86 12.10
N ASP A 304 12.03 8.44 13.06
CA ASP A 304 10.58 8.47 12.91
C ASP A 304 10.04 9.90 12.81
N ASP A 305 10.58 10.82 13.61
CA ASP A 305 10.20 12.24 13.57
C ASP A 305 10.43 12.84 12.17
N LEU A 306 11.62 12.60 11.59
CA LEU A 306 11.92 13.04 10.24
C LEU A 306 11.02 12.38 9.20
N LEU A 307 10.75 11.07 9.33
CA LEU A 307 9.88 10.35 8.39
C LEU A 307 8.45 10.90 8.42
N TYR A 308 7.95 11.23 9.60
CA TYR A 308 6.64 11.84 9.78
C TYR A 308 6.56 13.23 9.14
N ARG A 309 7.59 14.05 9.28
CA ARG A 309 7.69 15.34 8.59
C ARG A 309 7.72 15.18 7.06
N VAL A 310 8.39 14.16 6.53
CA VAL A 310 8.33 13.82 5.10
C VAL A 310 6.90 13.48 4.68
N PHE A 311 6.19 12.66 5.46
CA PHE A 311 4.82 12.28 5.12
C PHE A 311 3.81 13.43 5.24
N ALA A 312 4.01 14.35 6.19
CA ALA A 312 3.25 15.59 6.25
C ALA A 312 3.34 16.34 4.92
N GLN A 313 4.56 16.49 4.36
CA GLN A 313 4.76 17.11 3.05
C GLN A 313 4.20 16.26 1.90
N LEU A 314 4.33 14.94 1.96
CA LEU A 314 3.83 14.02 0.93
C LEU A 314 2.31 14.12 0.76
N ALA A 315 1.58 14.46 1.81
CA ALA A 315 0.13 14.67 1.76
C ALA A 315 -0.28 15.76 0.77
N HIS A 316 0.56 16.79 0.61
CA HIS A 316 0.31 17.94 -0.27
C HIS A 316 0.70 17.68 -1.74
N LEU A 317 1.39 16.58 -2.03
CA LEU A 317 1.85 16.27 -3.38
C LEU A 317 0.73 16.21 -4.43
N PRO A 318 -0.45 15.62 -4.18
CA PRO A 318 -1.54 15.62 -5.16
C PRO A 318 -2.02 17.03 -5.52
N THR A 319 -2.11 17.92 -4.54
CA THR A 319 -2.48 19.33 -4.76
C THR A 319 -1.41 20.06 -5.58
N LEU A 320 -0.12 19.85 -5.27
CA LEU A 320 0.97 20.42 -6.05
C LEU A 320 0.92 19.99 -7.52
N LEU A 321 0.80 18.68 -7.78
CA LEU A 321 0.76 18.16 -9.16
C LEU A 321 -0.51 18.60 -9.90
N LYS A 322 -1.65 18.73 -9.21
CA LYS A 322 -2.88 19.30 -9.76
C LYS A 322 -2.68 20.76 -10.19
N TYR A 323 -2.12 21.62 -9.32
CA TYR A 323 -1.81 23.01 -9.66
C TYR A 323 -0.84 23.11 -10.84
N PHE A 324 0.22 22.29 -10.82
CA PHE A 324 1.20 22.25 -11.90
C PHE A 324 0.56 21.84 -13.25
N ARG A 325 -0.34 20.84 -13.26
CA ARG A 325 -1.08 20.44 -14.47
C ARG A 325 -1.98 21.54 -14.99
N VAL A 326 -2.72 22.22 -14.11
CA VAL A 326 -3.60 23.34 -14.48
C VAL A 326 -2.77 24.48 -15.09
N PHE A 327 -1.66 24.85 -14.44
CA PHE A 327 -0.73 25.84 -14.96
C PHE A 327 -0.19 25.45 -16.35
N ARG A 328 0.25 24.20 -16.54
CA ARG A 328 0.77 23.74 -17.84
C ARG A 328 -0.25 23.81 -18.97
N ARG A 329 -1.53 23.60 -18.69
CA ARG A 329 -2.61 23.66 -19.69
C ARG A 329 -3.03 25.09 -20.04
N GLY A 330 -3.05 26.01 -19.08
CA GLY A 330 -3.62 27.34 -19.25
C GLY A 330 -2.65 28.53 -19.18
N ARG A 331 -1.42 28.32 -18.69
CA ARG A 331 -0.38 29.34 -18.44
C ARG A 331 -0.88 30.63 -17.80
N ARG A 332 -1.83 30.56 -16.86
CA ARG A 332 -2.31 31.75 -16.13
C ARG A 332 -1.32 32.12 -15.02
N GLN A 333 -1.02 33.41 -14.88
CA GLN A 333 -0.04 33.90 -13.90
C GLN A 333 -0.40 33.55 -12.45
N GLY A 334 -1.69 33.57 -12.10
CA GLY A 334 -2.16 33.17 -10.76
C GLY A 334 -1.94 31.69 -10.43
N ASP A 335 -1.98 30.81 -11.44
CA ASP A 335 -1.70 29.38 -11.26
C ASP A 335 -0.20 29.12 -11.13
N PHE A 336 0.64 29.91 -11.83
CA PHE A 336 2.10 29.86 -11.68
C PHE A 336 2.53 30.18 -10.25
N ALA A 337 2.11 31.34 -9.71
CA ALA A 337 2.50 31.78 -8.37
C ALA A 337 2.08 30.76 -7.31
N ARG A 338 0.82 30.30 -7.33
CA ARG A 338 0.33 29.28 -6.40
C ARG A 338 1.11 27.96 -6.47
N THR A 339 1.48 27.53 -7.67
CA THR A 339 2.26 26.30 -7.84
C THR A 339 3.68 26.49 -7.32
N MET A 340 4.31 27.63 -7.63
CA MET A 340 5.65 27.98 -7.18
C MET A 340 5.73 28.07 -5.66
N ASP A 341 4.80 28.79 -5.03
CA ASP A 341 4.76 28.99 -3.58
C ASP A 341 4.64 27.65 -2.84
N LEU A 342 3.74 26.77 -3.30
CA LEU A 342 3.57 25.44 -2.70
C LEU A 342 4.79 24.54 -2.92
N ALA A 343 5.37 24.55 -4.12
CA ALA A 343 6.58 23.77 -4.43
C ALA A 343 7.78 24.24 -3.60
N ALA A 344 7.96 25.56 -3.45
CA ALA A 344 9.03 26.15 -2.68
C ALA A 344 8.89 25.85 -1.17
N LEU A 345 7.67 25.91 -0.63
CA LEU A 345 7.39 25.56 0.76
C LEU A 345 7.75 24.10 1.05
N ILE A 346 7.31 23.18 0.19
CA ILE A 346 7.62 21.76 0.33
C ILE A 346 9.14 21.53 0.19
N SER A 347 9.80 22.16 -0.80
CA SER A 347 11.25 22.03 -1.01
C SER A 347 12.06 22.53 0.17
N MET A 348 11.67 23.66 0.77
CA MET A 348 12.32 24.22 1.96
C MET A 348 12.28 23.22 3.13
N GLU A 349 11.13 22.63 3.41
CA GLU A 349 10.98 21.64 4.49
C GLU A 349 11.80 20.38 4.20
N LEU A 350 11.80 19.88 2.96
CA LEU A 350 12.59 18.72 2.55
C LEU A 350 14.09 18.96 2.66
N ARG A 351 14.57 20.17 2.35
CA ARG A 351 15.98 20.55 2.54
C ARG A 351 16.34 20.58 4.02
N ALA A 352 15.45 21.11 4.87
CA ALA A 352 15.64 21.10 6.32
C ALA A 352 15.71 19.67 6.88
N ILE A 353 14.77 18.80 6.50
CA ILE A 353 14.79 17.37 6.85
C ILE A 353 16.08 16.71 6.36
N GLY A 354 16.46 16.97 5.10
CA GLY A 354 17.65 16.40 4.48
C GLY A 354 18.95 16.78 5.20
N SER A 355 19.04 18.02 5.70
CA SER A 355 20.19 18.49 6.47
C SER A 355 20.31 17.77 7.83
N VAL A 356 19.20 17.62 8.56
CA VAL A 356 19.18 16.90 9.83
C VAL A 356 19.47 15.41 9.62
N MET A 357 18.85 14.80 8.61
CA MET A 357 19.08 13.39 8.24
C MET A 357 20.56 13.13 7.94
N GLU A 358 21.20 13.98 7.14
CA GLU A 358 22.63 13.84 6.81
C GLU A 358 23.51 13.91 8.07
N LYS A 359 23.27 14.93 8.89
CA LYS A 359 24.11 15.22 10.06
C LYS A 359 23.95 14.20 11.18
N ASP A 360 22.71 13.82 11.50
CA ASP A 360 22.41 13.11 12.74
C ASP A 360 22.17 11.59 12.51
N ILE A 361 21.90 11.17 11.26
CA ILE A 361 21.62 9.77 10.93
C ILE A 361 22.66 9.22 9.96
N LEU A 362 22.78 9.78 8.76
CA LEU A 362 23.60 9.18 7.69
C LEU A 362 25.09 9.22 7.98
N SER A 363 25.57 10.27 8.65
CA SER A 363 26.97 10.40 9.09
C SER A 363 27.44 9.31 10.06
N ASN A 364 26.48 8.66 10.73
CA ASN A 364 26.73 7.61 11.73
C ASN A 364 26.54 6.19 11.15
N LEU A 365 26.16 6.07 9.87
CA LEU A 365 26.02 4.77 9.21
C LEU A 365 27.38 4.24 8.76
N ASP A 366 27.58 2.94 8.92
CA ASP A 366 28.70 2.25 8.31
C ASP A 366 28.57 2.25 6.79
N ILE A 367 29.70 2.44 6.11
CA ILE A 367 29.79 2.47 4.65
C ILE A 367 30.67 1.32 4.18
N GLY A 368 30.17 0.58 3.19
CA GLY A 368 30.88 -0.50 2.51
C GLY A 368 31.12 -0.19 1.04
N SER A 369 31.84 -1.09 0.36
CA SER A 369 32.00 -1.05 -1.10
C SER A 369 30.87 -1.78 -1.79
N VAL A 370 30.56 -1.34 -3.02
CA VAL A 370 29.71 -2.11 -3.94
C VAL A 370 30.37 -3.47 -4.25
N ALA A 371 29.57 -4.49 -4.56
CA ALA A 371 30.10 -5.79 -5.00
C ALA A 371 30.97 -5.66 -6.26
N ASP A 372 32.04 -6.46 -6.37
CA ASP A 372 33.04 -6.38 -7.46
C ASP A 372 32.42 -6.52 -8.88
N GLU A 373 31.24 -7.13 -8.98
CA GLU A 373 30.53 -7.34 -10.25
C GLU A 373 29.84 -6.06 -10.79
N ASP A 374 29.71 -5.03 -9.96
CA ASP A 374 28.91 -3.83 -10.25
C ASP A 374 29.79 -2.57 -10.42
N VAL A 375 30.88 -2.74 -11.20
CA VAL A 375 31.85 -1.69 -11.56
C VAL A 375 31.19 -0.47 -12.22
N LYS A 376 30.01 -0.65 -12.82
CA LYS A 376 29.25 0.40 -13.51
C LYS A 376 28.28 1.15 -12.60
N ALA A 377 28.21 0.81 -11.31
CA ALA A 377 27.33 1.48 -10.38
C ALA A 377 27.61 3.00 -10.31
N PRO A 378 26.57 3.85 -10.26
CA PRO A 378 26.70 5.30 -10.15
C PRO A 378 27.31 5.75 -8.81
N VAL A 379 27.33 4.85 -7.82
CA VAL A 379 28.00 5.01 -6.53
C VAL A 379 28.95 3.84 -6.31
N GLN A 380 30.08 4.09 -5.65
CA GLN A 380 31.07 3.05 -5.32
C GLN A 380 31.01 2.64 -3.85
N LEU A 381 30.24 3.40 -3.06
CA LEU A 381 30.03 3.22 -1.63
C LEU A 381 28.55 2.98 -1.36
N VAL A 382 28.23 2.12 -0.41
CA VAL A 382 26.86 1.73 -0.02
C VAL A 382 26.69 1.74 1.49
N TYR A 383 25.46 1.95 1.97
CA TYR A 383 25.15 1.85 3.39
C TYR A 383 25.13 0.39 3.83
N VAL A 384 25.79 0.10 4.95
CA VAL A 384 25.83 -1.25 5.53
C VAL A 384 24.80 -1.34 6.65
N LEU A 385 23.84 -2.25 6.51
CA LEU A 385 22.79 -2.53 7.50
C LEU A 385 22.10 -1.25 8.06
N PRO A 386 21.61 -0.33 7.20
CA PRO A 386 21.05 0.95 7.63
C PRO A 386 19.83 0.84 8.56
N GLY A 387 19.17 -0.32 8.62
CA GLY A 387 17.94 -0.53 9.39
C GLY A 387 16.68 -0.09 8.64
N SER A 388 15.55 -0.74 8.95
CA SER A 388 14.30 -0.59 8.18
C SER A 388 13.78 0.85 8.15
N ASP A 389 13.85 1.58 9.27
CA ASP A 389 13.25 2.90 9.38
C ASP A 389 14.08 3.97 8.68
N VAL A 390 15.42 3.87 8.76
CA VAL A 390 16.34 4.76 8.03
C VAL A 390 16.18 4.59 6.52
N VAL A 391 16.05 3.34 6.07
CA VAL A 391 15.80 3.02 4.66
C VAL A 391 14.49 3.65 4.17
N ARG A 392 13.42 3.59 4.96
CA ARG A 392 12.13 4.23 4.63
C ARG A 392 12.27 5.76 4.58
N LEU A 393 13.00 6.35 5.52
CA LEU A 393 13.26 7.78 5.56
C LEU A 393 14.00 8.25 4.28
N ILE A 394 15.12 7.59 3.94
CA ILE A 394 15.88 7.90 2.72
C ILE A 394 14.97 7.80 1.48
N ALA A 395 14.23 6.70 1.38
CA ALA A 395 13.37 6.42 0.23
C ALA A 395 12.29 7.47 0.01
N TRP A 396 11.48 7.77 1.04
CA TRP A 396 10.38 8.72 0.92
C TRP A 396 10.87 10.17 0.79
N HIS A 397 11.96 10.52 1.48
CA HIS A 397 12.61 11.83 1.33
C HIS A 397 13.07 12.04 -0.12
N ALA A 398 13.75 11.05 -0.70
CA ALA A 398 14.28 11.14 -2.05
C ALA A 398 13.19 11.16 -3.12
N VAL A 399 12.14 10.33 -2.97
CA VAL A 399 10.99 10.34 -3.92
C VAL A 399 10.35 11.73 -3.96
N LEU A 400 10.00 12.27 -2.79
CA LEU A 400 9.30 13.56 -2.75
C LEU A 400 10.21 14.71 -3.20
N SER A 401 11.47 14.72 -2.79
CA SER A 401 12.46 15.72 -3.22
C SER A 401 12.64 15.74 -4.73
N ASN A 402 12.86 14.57 -5.35
CA ASN A 402 13.01 14.47 -6.80
C ASN A 402 11.76 14.97 -7.56
N ILE A 403 10.55 14.68 -7.05
CA ILE A 403 9.32 15.15 -7.68
C ILE A 403 9.19 16.67 -7.60
N VAL A 404 9.42 17.23 -6.42
CA VAL A 404 9.29 18.67 -6.17
C VAL A 404 10.35 19.44 -6.95
N ASP A 405 11.59 18.96 -6.99
CA ASP A 405 12.65 19.57 -7.78
C ASP A 405 12.33 19.54 -9.28
N LYS A 406 11.73 18.45 -9.81
CA LYS A 406 11.27 18.40 -11.21
C LYS A 406 10.21 19.45 -11.50
N VAL A 407 9.26 19.65 -10.59
CA VAL A 407 8.24 20.71 -10.71
C VAL A 407 8.90 22.09 -10.69
N LEU A 408 9.81 22.35 -9.75
CA LEU A 408 10.53 23.62 -9.65
C LEU A 408 11.39 23.89 -10.88
N ILE A 409 12.15 22.90 -11.38
CA ILE A 409 12.94 23.01 -12.61
C ILE A 409 12.06 23.43 -13.78
N ALA A 410 10.90 22.77 -13.95
CA ALA A 410 9.98 23.09 -15.02
C ALA A 410 9.40 24.52 -14.88
N LEU A 411 9.03 24.92 -13.66
CA LEU A 411 8.53 26.28 -13.40
C LEU A 411 9.60 27.34 -13.69
N VAL A 412 10.84 27.14 -13.22
CA VAL A 412 11.97 28.06 -13.46
C VAL A 412 12.33 28.15 -14.94
N GLN A 413 12.25 27.04 -15.68
CA GLN A 413 12.45 27.04 -17.14
C GLN A 413 11.34 27.79 -17.88
N MET A 414 10.10 27.72 -17.38
CA MET A 414 8.93 28.38 -17.98
C MET A 414 8.74 29.84 -17.54
N ALA A 415 9.45 30.28 -16.50
CA ALA A 415 9.43 31.67 -16.06
C ALA A 415 9.93 32.59 -17.20
N GLU A 416 9.19 33.64 -17.51
CA GLU A 416 9.60 34.63 -18.51
C GLU A 416 10.55 35.68 -17.90
N ASP A 417 10.40 35.94 -16.60
CA ASP A 417 11.15 36.96 -15.85
C ASP A 417 12.43 36.40 -15.18
N GLY A 418 13.39 37.29 -14.91
CA GLY A 418 14.63 37.01 -14.17
C GLY A 418 15.90 36.98 -15.03
N GLU A 419 17.04 37.35 -14.42
CA GLU A 419 18.33 37.33 -15.11
C GLU A 419 18.71 35.90 -15.54
N VAL A 420 19.22 35.76 -16.77
CA VAL A 420 19.61 34.47 -17.34
C VAL A 420 20.63 33.74 -16.46
N SER A 421 21.58 34.48 -15.86
CA SER A 421 22.59 33.93 -14.96
C SER A 421 21.99 33.39 -13.66
N GLU A 422 21.06 34.12 -13.06
CA GLU A 422 20.38 33.70 -11.84
C GLU A 422 19.53 32.45 -12.09
N ARG A 423 18.78 32.43 -13.20
CA ARG A 423 18.00 31.27 -13.62
C ARG A 423 18.87 30.02 -13.82
N ALA A 424 20.02 30.17 -14.48
CA ALA A 424 20.95 29.07 -14.71
C ALA A 424 21.49 28.51 -13.39
N ARG A 425 21.85 29.38 -12.43
CA ARG A 425 22.31 28.98 -11.09
C ARG A 425 21.22 28.22 -10.33
N THR A 426 19.99 28.71 -10.30
CA THR A 426 18.87 28.03 -9.62
C THR A 426 18.59 26.65 -10.22
N LEU A 427 18.62 26.52 -11.55
CA LEU A 427 18.45 25.23 -12.21
C LEU A 427 19.57 24.24 -11.86
N GLU A 428 20.80 24.72 -11.76
CA GLU A 428 21.94 23.90 -11.38
C GLU A 428 21.85 23.43 -9.91
N GLU A 429 21.46 24.32 -9.00
CA GLU A 429 21.22 23.97 -7.60
C GLU A 429 20.13 22.90 -7.44
N LEU A 430 19.02 23.01 -8.18
CA LEU A 430 17.94 22.02 -8.15
C LEU A 430 18.39 20.66 -8.71
N ARG A 431 19.16 20.64 -9.80
CA ARG A 431 19.71 19.39 -10.36
C ARG A 431 20.71 18.72 -9.42
N ASN A 432 21.57 19.51 -8.79
CA ASN A 432 22.53 19.00 -7.81
C ASN A 432 21.84 18.43 -6.57
N HIS A 433 20.76 19.07 -6.11
CA HIS A 433 19.94 18.53 -5.02
C HIS A 433 19.28 17.20 -5.41
N ALA A 434 18.62 17.14 -6.58
CA ALA A 434 18.02 15.91 -7.10
C ALA A 434 19.03 14.75 -7.25
N LEU A 435 20.23 15.04 -7.76
CA LEU A 435 21.32 14.07 -7.85
C LEU A 435 21.80 13.60 -6.47
N SER A 436 21.97 14.52 -5.53
CA SER A 436 22.40 14.20 -4.16
C SER A 436 21.42 13.26 -3.46
N VAL A 437 20.12 13.53 -3.51
CA VAL A 437 19.11 12.65 -2.89
C VAL A 437 18.98 11.30 -3.62
N SER A 438 19.15 11.28 -4.95
CA SER A 438 19.19 10.04 -5.73
C SER A 438 20.38 9.15 -5.38
N ARG A 439 21.56 9.73 -5.14
CA ARG A 439 22.72 8.97 -4.69
C ARG A 439 22.47 8.22 -3.39
N ARG A 440 21.75 8.83 -2.42
CA ARG A 440 21.38 8.15 -1.16
C ARG A 440 20.51 6.91 -1.42
N VAL A 441 19.64 6.94 -2.42
CA VAL A 441 18.85 5.76 -2.85
C VAL A 441 19.73 4.71 -3.52
N TRP A 442 20.68 5.12 -4.34
CA TRP A 442 21.62 4.21 -5.00
C TRP A 442 22.54 3.51 -4.00
N MET A 443 22.91 4.19 -2.90
CA MET A 443 23.67 3.60 -1.78
C MET A 443 22.90 2.49 -1.04
N LEU A 444 21.61 2.28 -1.32
CA LEU A 444 20.80 1.18 -0.77
C LEU A 444 20.77 -0.07 -1.68
N SER A 445 21.54 -0.09 -2.77
CA SER A 445 21.50 -1.17 -3.77
C SER A 445 21.77 -2.56 -3.19
N GLU A 446 22.80 -2.71 -2.35
CA GLU A 446 23.16 -4.00 -1.75
C GLU A 446 22.09 -4.50 -0.77
N GLU A 447 21.59 -3.61 0.08
CA GLU A 447 20.45 -3.88 0.96
C GLU A 447 19.24 -4.35 0.13
N ALA A 448 19.03 -3.75 -1.04
CA ALA A 448 17.95 -4.12 -1.94
C ALA A 448 18.09 -5.49 -2.56
N ARG A 449 19.29 -5.85 -3.02
CA ARG A 449 19.60 -7.18 -3.55
C ARG A 449 19.39 -8.25 -2.48
N GLN A 450 19.86 -7.99 -1.25
CA GLN A 450 19.73 -8.94 -0.14
C GLN A 450 18.27 -9.16 0.27
N LYS A 451 17.48 -8.08 0.39
CA LYS A 451 16.07 -8.15 0.82
C LYS A 451 15.12 -8.61 -0.29
N GLY A 452 15.39 -8.22 -1.53
CA GLY A 452 14.51 -8.43 -2.68
C GLY A 452 13.14 -7.76 -2.55
N LEU A 453 12.29 -7.96 -3.56
CA LEU A 453 11.01 -7.25 -3.68
C LEU A 453 10.04 -7.44 -2.51
N ILE A 454 9.97 -8.62 -1.88
CA ILE A 454 8.95 -8.85 -0.82
C ILE A 454 9.28 -8.05 0.44
N GLN A 455 10.55 -8.04 0.84
CA GLN A 455 10.97 -7.33 2.04
C GLN A 455 11.22 -5.85 1.79
N PHE A 456 11.45 -5.48 0.54
CA PHE A 456 11.75 -4.13 0.11
C PHE A 456 10.82 -3.62 -1.00
N TYR A 457 9.52 -3.90 -0.83
CA TYR A 457 8.46 -3.73 -1.84
C TYR A 457 8.31 -2.31 -2.39
N PHE A 458 8.73 -1.30 -1.63
CA PHE A 458 8.65 0.10 -2.05
C PHE A 458 9.87 0.55 -2.86
N TYR A 459 10.99 -0.16 -2.78
CA TYR A 459 12.26 0.24 -3.41
C TYR A 459 12.18 0.39 -4.94
N PRO A 460 11.51 -0.47 -5.72
CA PRO A 460 11.46 -0.29 -7.17
C PRO A 460 10.85 1.04 -7.59
N GLY A 461 9.79 1.49 -6.91
CA GLY A 461 9.18 2.79 -7.20
C GLY A 461 10.12 3.95 -6.84
N VAL A 462 10.87 3.81 -5.76
CA VAL A 462 11.86 4.79 -5.27
C VAL A 462 13.04 4.89 -6.25
N LEU A 463 13.61 3.76 -6.63
CA LEU A 463 14.72 3.68 -7.57
C LEU A 463 14.30 4.22 -8.95
N ALA A 464 13.12 3.85 -9.44
CA ALA A 464 12.57 4.39 -10.68
C ALA A 464 12.42 5.92 -10.67
N ALA A 465 12.10 6.53 -9.52
CA ALA A 465 11.98 7.99 -9.39
C ALA A 465 13.32 8.73 -9.58
N THR A 466 14.45 8.05 -9.39
CA THR A 466 15.82 8.60 -9.55
C THR A 466 16.32 8.62 -11.00
N TYR A 467 15.59 7.99 -11.93
CA TYR A 467 16.05 7.76 -13.30
C TYR A 467 16.41 9.03 -14.08
N ASP A 468 15.65 10.11 -13.91
CA ASP A 468 15.94 11.40 -14.56
C ASP A 468 17.15 12.12 -13.95
N SER A 469 17.58 11.73 -12.74
CA SER A 469 18.77 12.29 -12.08
C SER A 469 20.07 11.61 -12.56
N ALA A 470 19.97 10.50 -13.29
CA ALA A 470 21.12 9.82 -13.87
C ALA A 470 21.81 10.69 -14.93
N GLN A 471 23.14 10.80 -14.83
CA GLN A 471 24.00 11.68 -15.62
C GLN A 471 24.48 11.04 -16.93
N SER A 472 24.38 9.71 -17.06
CA SER A 472 24.76 8.98 -18.27
C SER A 472 23.81 7.84 -18.60
N ASP A 473 23.87 7.33 -19.84
CA ASP A 473 23.08 6.17 -20.24
C ASP A 473 23.52 4.89 -19.51
N ALA A 474 24.78 4.79 -19.10
CA ALA A 474 25.27 3.67 -18.30
C ALA A 474 24.63 3.65 -16.90
N GLU A 475 24.44 4.81 -16.27
CA GLU A 475 23.73 4.91 -14.99
C GLU A 475 22.24 4.56 -15.14
N ARG A 476 21.62 4.96 -16.26
CA ARG A 476 20.22 4.60 -16.56
C ARG A 476 20.05 3.10 -16.79
N GLU A 477 21.00 2.47 -17.48
CA GLU A 477 21.03 1.02 -17.65
C GLU A 477 21.14 0.34 -16.29
N TRP A 478 22.08 0.79 -15.44
CA TRP A 478 22.26 0.25 -14.09
C TRP A 478 20.98 0.33 -13.25
N ILE A 479 20.23 1.43 -13.33
CA ILE A 479 18.93 1.56 -12.65
C ILE A 479 17.95 0.47 -13.12
N VAL A 480 17.86 0.24 -14.43
CA VAL A 480 16.98 -0.79 -15.01
C VAL A 480 17.43 -2.20 -14.62
N ASP A 481 18.72 -2.46 -14.66
CA ASP A 481 19.31 -3.74 -14.25
C ASP A 481 19.04 -4.03 -12.77
N LEU A 482 19.32 -3.07 -11.88
CA LEU A 482 19.05 -3.22 -10.45
C LEU A 482 17.56 -3.42 -10.15
N LEU A 483 16.65 -2.75 -10.87
CA LEU A 483 15.21 -3.00 -10.75
C LEU A 483 14.86 -4.46 -11.10
N ASN A 484 15.47 -4.99 -12.17
CA ASN A 484 15.28 -6.36 -12.60
C ASN A 484 15.91 -7.38 -11.64
N ASP A 485 17.07 -7.07 -11.05
CA ASP A 485 17.74 -7.89 -10.03
C ASP A 485 16.88 -8.01 -8.76
N VAL A 486 16.38 -6.87 -8.25
CA VAL A 486 15.53 -6.82 -7.05
C VAL A 486 14.19 -7.52 -7.28
N GLN A 487 13.64 -7.42 -8.50
CA GLN A 487 12.46 -8.18 -8.92
C GLN A 487 12.78 -9.66 -9.18
N GLY A 488 14.06 -9.99 -9.38
CA GLY A 488 14.56 -11.33 -9.65
C GLY A 488 14.04 -12.35 -8.64
N GLY A 489 13.58 -13.49 -9.17
CA GLY A 489 13.00 -14.56 -8.36
C GLY A 489 11.55 -14.33 -7.93
N THR A 490 10.87 -13.25 -8.33
CA THR A 490 9.42 -13.09 -8.07
C THR A 490 8.55 -13.71 -9.17
N TRP A 491 7.22 -13.74 -8.99
CA TRP A 491 6.27 -14.19 -10.04
C TRP A 491 6.11 -13.18 -11.20
N GLU A 492 6.79 -12.03 -11.15
CA GLU A 492 6.70 -11.01 -12.20
C GLU A 492 7.63 -11.33 -13.38
N GLU A 493 7.05 -11.92 -14.42
CA GLU A 493 7.76 -12.28 -15.66
C GLU A 493 8.09 -11.07 -16.55
N ASN A 494 7.71 -9.84 -16.18
CA ASN A 494 8.00 -8.67 -17.01
C ASN A 494 9.08 -7.84 -16.41
N LEU A 495 10.20 -7.84 -17.11
CA LEU A 495 11.35 -7.02 -16.80
C LEU A 495 10.99 -5.54 -16.99
N TRP A 496 11.55 -4.72 -16.12
CA TRP A 496 11.64 -3.29 -16.30
C TRP A 496 12.39 -2.98 -17.59
N THR A 497 11.89 -1.96 -18.28
CA THR A 497 12.52 -1.38 -19.47
C THR A 497 12.70 0.11 -19.23
N HIS A 498 13.62 0.76 -19.96
CA HIS A 498 13.76 2.21 -19.93
C HIS A 498 12.42 2.93 -20.13
N GLU A 499 11.59 2.44 -21.05
CA GLU A 499 10.27 3.01 -21.32
C GLU A 499 9.29 2.82 -20.15
N ALA A 500 9.36 1.69 -19.44
CA ALA A 500 8.57 1.49 -18.22
C ALA A 500 9.00 2.46 -17.10
N VAL A 501 10.31 2.60 -16.87
CA VAL A 501 10.86 3.51 -15.84
C VAL A 501 10.56 4.97 -16.19
N ARG A 502 10.72 5.35 -17.45
CA ARG A 502 10.42 6.70 -17.93
C ARG A 502 8.96 7.07 -17.73
N ARG A 503 8.02 6.15 -17.97
CA ARG A 503 6.59 6.36 -17.70
C ARG A 503 6.30 6.62 -16.22
N VAL A 504 7.02 5.95 -15.31
CA VAL A 504 6.95 6.27 -13.87
C VAL A 504 7.43 7.70 -13.62
N CYS A 505 8.58 8.09 -14.15
CA CYS A 505 9.10 9.45 -14.01
C CYS A 505 8.15 10.53 -14.55
N LEU A 506 7.53 10.30 -15.71
CA LEU A 506 6.53 11.21 -16.30
C LEU A 506 5.30 11.35 -15.40
N THR A 507 4.76 10.23 -14.91
CA THR A 507 3.63 10.18 -13.98
C THR A 507 3.94 10.99 -12.72
N LEU A 508 5.11 10.77 -12.13
CA LEU A 508 5.57 11.46 -10.93
C LEU A 508 5.85 12.95 -11.19
N GLY A 509 6.27 13.33 -12.40
CA GLY A 509 6.42 14.72 -12.85
C GLY A 509 5.12 15.42 -13.24
N GLY A 510 3.96 14.84 -12.94
CA GLY A 510 2.64 15.41 -13.24
C GLY A 510 2.22 15.30 -14.71
N GLN A 511 2.95 14.54 -15.53
CA GLN A 511 2.60 14.23 -16.91
C GLN A 511 1.84 12.89 -16.94
N LEU A 512 0.51 12.99 -16.78
CA LEU A 512 -0.42 11.88 -16.97
C LEU A 512 -0.97 11.99 -18.41
N ASP A 513 -0.29 11.37 -19.36
CA ASP A 513 -0.79 11.22 -20.74
C ASP A 513 -1.54 9.90 -20.93
#